data_AF-A0A957BUP0-F1
#
_entry.id   AF-A0A957BUP0-F1
#
_cell.length_a   1.000
_cell.length_b   1.000
_cell.length_c   1.000
_cell.angle_alpha   90.00
_cell.angle_beta   90.00
_cell.angle_gamma   90.00
#
_symmetry.space_group_name_H-M   'P 1'
#
loop_
_entity.id
_entity.type
_entity.pdbx_description
1 polymer ?
#
loop_
_entity_poly.entity_id
_entity_poly.type
_entity_poly.pdbx_seq_one_letter_code
_entity_poly.pdbx_strand_id
1 'polypeptide(L)'
;EWLEVSSCSNTEAFQARRANIKYRPTDSKKAQFVHTLNGSGLAAPRVLIAVLENYQQADGSVIIPDVLRPYMGGDTVIRPPTR
;
A
#
# COMPACT_ATOMS: atom_id res chain seq x y z
N GLU A 1 3.20 -17.51 -9.44
CA GLU A 1 4.43 -16.78 -9.02
C GLU A 1 4.04 -15.78 -7.93
N TRP A 2 4.97 -15.39 -7.05
CA TRP A 2 4.74 -14.29 -6.11
C TRP A 2 5.37 -13.02 -6.66
N LEU A 3 4.55 -11.99 -6.85
CA LEU A 3 5.01 -10.67 -7.29
C LEU A 3 4.94 -9.68 -6.12
N GLU A 4 5.96 -8.85 -5.98
CA GLU A 4 6.05 -7.86 -4.91
C GLU A 4 4.89 -6.85 -5.00
N VAL A 5 4.17 -6.59 -3.90
CA VAL A 5 3.12 -5.54 -3.82
C VAL A 5 3.41 -4.48 -2.76
N SER A 6 4.43 -4.71 -1.94
CA SER A 6 4.87 -3.80 -0.88
C SER A 6 6.35 -4.01 -0.54
N SER A 7 6.95 -2.93 -0.05
CA SER A 7 8.25 -2.94 0.63
C SER A 7 8.11 -2.09 1.89
N CYS A 8 8.65 -2.58 3.00
CA CYS A 8 8.64 -1.92 4.30
C CYS A 8 10.07 -1.88 4.85
N SER A 9 10.52 -0.70 5.27
CA SER A 9 11.90 -0.47 5.67
C SER A 9 12.00 0.44 6.88
N ASN A 10 12.94 0.12 7.77
CA ASN A 10 13.47 1.03 8.78
C ASN A 10 14.82 1.55 8.28
N THR A 11 14.92 2.85 8.03
CA THR A 11 16.18 3.46 7.57
C THR A 11 16.96 4.12 8.70
N GLU A 12 16.53 3.92 9.95
CA GLU A 12 17.11 4.53 11.14
C GLU A 12 17.35 6.04 10.92
N ALA A 13 18.52 6.55 11.29
CA ALA A 13 18.88 7.95 11.10
C ALA A 13 19.42 8.27 9.68
N PHE A 14 19.46 7.34 8.73
CA PHE A 14 20.11 7.55 7.43
C PHE A 14 19.51 8.72 6.63
N GLN A 15 18.19 8.73 6.48
CA GLN A 15 17.46 9.79 5.79
C GLN A 15 17.45 11.07 6.64
N ALA A 16 17.21 10.94 7.95
CA ALA A 16 17.19 12.06 8.89
C ALA A 16 18.52 12.85 8.90
N ARG A 17 19.67 12.18 8.80
CA ARG A 17 20.98 12.83 8.69
C ARG A 17 21.16 13.61 7.40
N ARG A 18 20.61 13.12 6.28
CA ARG A 18 20.67 13.76 4.96
C ARG A 18 19.72 14.94 4.81
N ALA A 19 18.53 14.84 5.40
CA ALA A 19 17.50 15.87 5.37
C ALA A 19 17.53 16.79 6.61
N ASN A 20 18.48 16.60 7.53
CA ASN A 20 18.61 17.33 8.79
C ASN A 20 17.35 17.30 9.68
N ILE A 21 16.65 16.16 9.75
CA ILE A 21 15.42 15.99 10.53
C ILE A 21 15.78 15.58 11.96
N LYS A 22 15.44 16.41 12.94
CA LYS A 22 15.77 16.20 14.34
C LYS A 22 14.57 16.44 15.24
N TYR A 23 14.57 15.80 16.40
CA TYR A 23 13.67 16.10 17.51
C TYR A 23 14.48 16.53 18.73
N ARG A 24 13.82 17.17 19.69
CA ARG A 24 14.43 17.59 20.97
C ARG A 24 13.74 16.81 22.10
N PRO A 25 14.44 15.86 22.75
CA PRO A 25 13.91 15.21 23.94
C PRO A 25 13.65 16.24 25.03
N THR A 26 12.61 16.05 25.85
CA THR A 26 12.28 16.91 26.99
C THR A 26 13.44 17.05 27.97
N ASP A 27 14.18 15.96 28.18
CA ASP A 27 15.25 15.90 29.20
C ASP A 27 16.63 16.27 28.63
N SER A 28 16.69 16.79 27.40
CA SER A 28 17.96 17.12 26.75
C SER A 28 17.94 18.47 26.03
N LYS A 29 18.97 19.28 26.29
CA LYS A 29 19.24 20.50 25.51
C LYS A 29 19.78 20.21 24.11
N LYS A 30 20.14 18.97 23.77
CA LYS A 30 20.72 18.59 22.47
C LYS A 30 19.66 17.93 21.59
N ALA A 31 19.49 18.45 20.38
CA ALA A 31 18.64 17.83 19.37
C ALA A 31 19.26 16.50 18.87
N GLN A 32 18.42 15.51 18.65
CA GLN A 32 18.80 14.17 18.18
C GLN A 32 18.14 13.88 16.83
N PHE A 33 18.80 13.12 15.96
CA PHE A 33 18.19 12.70 14.69
C PHE A 33 17.09 11.68 14.97
N VAL A 34 15.96 11.81 14.25
CA VAL A 34 14.88 10.82 14.31
C VAL A 34 15.24 9.57 13.52
N HIS A 35 14.54 8.47 13.78
CA HIS A 35 14.51 7.33 12.87
C HIS A 35 13.34 7.47 11.90
N THR A 36 13.54 7.13 10.64
CA THR A 36 12.47 7.17 9.62
C THR A 36 12.14 5.77 9.13
N LEU A 37 10.84 5.49 9.07
CA LEU A 37 10.27 4.26 8.53
C LEU A 37 9.43 4.61 7.31
N ASN A 38 9.34 3.67 6.37
CA ASN A 38 8.43 3.74 5.24
C ASN A 38 7.87 2.35 4.93
N GLY A 39 6.69 2.34 4.34
CA GLY A 39 6.02 1.11 3.91
C GLY A 39 4.91 1.40 2.91
N SER A 40 4.83 0.62 1.85
CA SER A 40 3.70 0.69 0.91
C SER A 40 2.45 0.06 1.55
N GLY A 41 1.32 0.75 1.51
CA GLY A 41 0.06 0.27 2.11
C GLY A 41 -1.13 0.27 1.16
N LEU A 42 -1.07 -0.19 -0.07
CA LEU A 42 -0.10 -1.01 -0.82
C LEU A 42 0.18 -0.34 -2.19
N ALA A 43 0.94 -0.95 -3.08
CA ALA A 43 1.08 -0.44 -4.45
C ALA A 43 -0.19 -0.68 -5.29
N ALA A 44 -1.06 0.33 -5.41
CA ALA A 44 -2.39 0.20 -6.03
C ALA A 44 -2.41 -0.47 -7.43
N PRO A 45 -1.53 -0.13 -8.39
CA PRO A 45 -1.52 -0.80 -9.70
C PRO A 45 -1.23 -2.30 -9.60
N ARG A 46 -0.36 -2.71 -8.67
CA ARG A 46 -0.01 -4.13 -8.48
C ARG A 46 -1.13 -4.90 -7.78
N VAL A 47 -1.77 -4.27 -6.80
CA VAL A 47 -2.94 -4.85 -6.12
C VAL A 47 -4.13 -4.98 -7.07
N LEU A 48 -4.35 -4.03 -7.98
CA LEU A 48 -5.40 -4.13 -8.99
C LEU A 48 -5.21 -5.39 -9.85
N ILE A 49 -4.02 -5.62 -10.39
CA ILE A 49 -3.72 -6.82 -11.19
C ILE A 49 -3.94 -8.09 -10.36
N ALA A 50 -3.46 -8.12 -9.11
CA ALA A 50 -3.66 -9.27 -8.22
C ALA A 50 -5.16 -9.55 -7.97
N VAL A 51 -5.98 -8.52 -7.75
CA VAL A 51 -7.44 -8.68 -7.59
C VAL A 51 -8.08 -9.19 -8.87
N LEU A 52 -7.74 -8.61 -10.04
CA LEU A 52 -8.29 -9.05 -11.32
C LEU A 52 -7.97 -10.52 -11.59
N GLU A 53 -6.71 -10.94 -11.46
CA GLU A 53 -6.28 -12.32 -11.74
C GLU A 53 -6.84 -13.35 -10.75
N ASN A 54 -6.91 -13.03 -9.45
CA ASN A 54 -7.33 -13.98 -8.43
C ASN A 54 -8.85 -14.10 -8.28
N TYR A 55 -9.62 -13.11 -8.76
CA TYR A 55 -11.08 -13.09 -8.66
C TYR A 55 -11.79 -13.21 -10.03
N GLN A 56 -11.03 -13.39 -11.11
CA GLN A 56 -11.59 -13.65 -12.45
C GLN A 56 -12.39 -14.95 -12.48
N GLN A 57 -13.52 -14.91 -13.19
CA GLN A 57 -14.41 -16.02 -13.46
C GLN A 57 -14.24 -16.50 -14.92
N ALA A 58 -14.73 -17.71 -15.21
CA ALA A 58 -14.61 -18.31 -16.55
C ALA A 58 -15.33 -17.50 -17.66
N ASP A 59 -16.35 -16.71 -17.32
CA ASP A 59 -17.08 -15.84 -18.24
C ASP A 59 -16.40 -14.47 -18.44
N GLY A 60 -15.22 -14.24 -17.84
CA GLY A 60 -14.49 -12.99 -17.90
C GLY A 60 -14.97 -11.91 -16.92
N SER A 61 -15.97 -12.19 -16.08
CA SER A 61 -16.32 -11.32 -14.96
C SER A 61 -15.29 -11.42 -13.82
N VAL A 62 -15.25 -10.42 -12.95
CA VAL A 62 -14.38 -10.41 -11.76
C VAL A 62 -15.23 -10.19 -10.52
N ILE A 63 -15.16 -11.12 -9.56
CA ILE A 63 -15.84 -10.96 -8.28
C ILE A 63 -15.16 -9.85 -7.48
N ILE A 64 -15.93 -8.91 -6.95
CA ILE A 64 -15.40 -7.84 -6.09
C ILE A 64 -15.20 -8.43 -4.69
N PRO A 65 -13.97 -8.37 -4.13
CA PRO A 65 -13.71 -8.78 -2.75
C PRO A 65 -14.67 -8.09 -1.77
N ASP A 66 -15.20 -8.83 -0.80
CA ASP A 66 -16.26 -8.35 0.09
C ASP A 66 -15.94 -7.01 0.76
N VAL A 67 -14.69 -6.84 1.18
CA VAL A 67 -14.17 -5.63 1.82
C VAL A 67 -14.15 -4.41 0.90
N LEU A 68 -14.17 -4.59 -0.43
CA LEU A 68 -14.17 -3.51 -1.41
C LEU A 68 -15.59 -3.07 -1.81
N ARG A 69 -16.60 -3.92 -1.64
CA ARG A 69 -17.99 -3.67 -2.09
C ARG A 69 -18.61 -2.36 -1.58
N PRO A 70 -18.39 -1.93 -0.30
CA PRO A 70 -18.89 -0.64 0.18
C PRO A 70 -18.33 0.57 -0.61
N TYR A 71 -17.15 0.42 -1.20
CA TYR A 71 -16.50 1.46 -2.01
C TYR A 71 -16.87 1.39 -3.49
N MET A 72 -17.58 0.33 -3.91
CA MET A 72 -17.96 0.06 -5.30
C MET A 72 -19.47 0.27 -5.52
N GLY A 73 -20.13 1.11 -4.72
CA GLY A 73 -21.56 1.37 -4.85
C GLY A 73 -22.47 0.17 -4.52
N GLY A 74 -21.94 -0.83 -3.83
CA GLY A 74 -22.66 -2.08 -3.53
C GLY A 74 -22.53 -3.16 -4.60
N ASP A 75 -21.82 -2.89 -5.70
CA ASP A 75 -21.56 -3.89 -6.72
C ASP A 75 -20.76 -5.07 -6.15
N THR A 76 -21.13 -6.27 -6.60
CA THR A 76 -20.48 -7.53 -6.19
C THR A 76 -19.62 -8.14 -7.29
N VAL A 77 -19.77 -7.67 -8.53
CA VAL A 77 -19.10 -8.23 -9.72
C VAL A 77 -18.86 -7.15 -10.78
N ILE A 78 -17.67 -7.14 -11.37
CA ILE A 78 -17.33 -6.35 -12.56
C ILE A 78 -17.54 -7.23 -13.79
N ARG A 79 -18.28 -6.75 -14.79
CA ARG A 79 -18.54 -7.50 -16.03
C ARG A 79 -17.73 -6.95 -17.20
N PRO A 80 -17.34 -7.80 -18.17
CA PRO A 80 -16.74 -7.33 -19.40
C PRO A 80 -17.72 -6.41 -20.16
N PRO A 81 -17.21 -5.44 -20.93
CA PRO A 81 -18.07 -4.59 -21.75
C PRO A 81 -18.87 -5.44 -22.73
N THR A 82 -20.18 -5.22 -22.79
CA THR A 82 -21.01 -5.74 -23.88
C THR A 82 -20.58 -5.09 -25.19
N ARG A 83 -20.25 -5.91 -26.17
CA ARG A 83 -19.91 -5.46 -27.52
C ARG A 83 -21.14 -4.97 -28.27
#